data_AF-A0A1W2GI32-F1
#
_entry.id   AF-A0A1W2GI32-F1
#
_cell.length_a   1.000
_cell.length_b   1.000
_cell.length_c   1.000
_cell.angle_alpha   90.00
_cell.angle_beta   90.00
_cell.angle_gamma   90.00
#
_symmetry.space_group_name_H-M   'P 1'
#
loop_
_entity.id
_entity.type
_entity.pdbx_description
1 polymer ?
#
loop_
_entity_poly.entity_id
_entity_poly.type
_entity_poly.pdbx_seq_one_letter_code
_entity_poly.pdbx_strand_id
1 'polypeptide(L)'
;MTEALATQLSQIIETALKDFESISEEQWNTKPAPEKWSKKEILGHLADSAINNIHRFVRIPQGDQTNIWYDQNYWVKASDYEHQDLESIKSLWQSLNLQIVRVWKKTWDADLQKTIPVKDETPTLQFLMEDYIDHLNHHLRQIF
;
A
#
# COMPACT_ATOMS: atom_id res chain seq x y z
N MET A 1 12.31 9.96 12.50
CA MET A 1 11.02 9.23 12.45
C MET A 1 10.83 8.52 11.12
N THR A 2 11.07 9.17 9.98
CA THR A 2 11.02 8.56 8.63
C THR A 2 11.86 7.28 8.49
N GLU A 3 13.07 7.24 9.05
CA GLU A 3 13.94 6.06 9.04
C GLU A 3 13.38 4.89 9.87
N ALA A 4 12.71 5.17 10.99
CA ALA A 4 12.05 4.16 11.80
C ALA A 4 10.86 3.54 11.05
N LEU A 5 10.01 4.38 10.43
CA LEU A 5 8.89 3.91 9.59
C LEU A 5 9.39 3.11 8.37
N ALA A 6 10.47 3.54 7.72
CA ALA A 6 11.06 2.80 6.60
C ALA A 6 11.63 1.43 7.03
N THR A 7 12.18 1.36 8.24
CA THR A 7 12.68 0.10 8.83
C THR A 7 11.51 -0.83 9.15
N GLN A 8 10.46 -0.30 9.78
CA GLN A 8 9.23 -1.04 10.07
C GLN A 8 8.58 -1.59 8.79
N LEU A 9 8.44 -0.77 7.75
CA LEU A 9 7.89 -1.22 6.46
C LEU A 9 8.74 -2.34 5.86
N SER A 10 10.07 -2.22 5.93
CA SER A 10 10.98 -3.26 5.41
C SER A 10 10.79 -4.60 6.14
N GLN A 11 10.59 -4.56 7.46
CA GLN A 11 10.30 -5.76 8.27
C GLN A 11 8.93 -6.36 7.92
N ILE A 12 7.89 -5.53 7.75
CA ILE A 12 6.57 -5.98 7.31
C ILE A 12 6.65 -6.70 5.96
N ILE A 13 7.38 -6.14 4.99
CA ILE A 13 7.57 -6.77 3.68
C ILE A 13 8.21 -8.15 3.83
N GLU A 14 9.31 -8.25 4.58
CA GLU A 14 10.04 -9.51 4.74
C GLU A 14 9.18 -10.58 5.43
N THR A 15 8.47 -10.23 6.49
CA THR A 15 7.60 -11.15 7.22
C THR A 15 6.42 -11.59 6.38
N ALA A 16 5.71 -10.65 5.74
CA ALA A 16 4.53 -10.97 4.95
C ALA A 16 4.86 -11.90 3.78
N LEU A 17 5.99 -11.70 3.09
CA LEU A 17 6.41 -12.59 1.99
C LEU A 17 6.65 -14.02 2.47
N LYS A 18 7.22 -14.22 3.67
CA LYS A 18 7.40 -15.56 4.24
C LYS A 18 6.05 -16.18 4.60
N ASP A 19 5.16 -15.39 5.21
CA ASP A 19 3.86 -15.88 5.65
C ASP A 19 2.94 -16.21 4.46
N PHE A 20 3.07 -15.50 3.33
CA PHE A 20 2.33 -15.79 2.10
C PHE A 20 2.59 -17.19 1.53
N GLU A 21 3.77 -17.76 1.77
CA GLU A 21 4.12 -19.13 1.34
C GLU A 21 3.34 -20.21 2.12
N SER A 22 2.74 -19.86 3.25
CA SER A 22 1.90 -20.77 4.03
C SER A 22 0.44 -20.84 3.56
N ILE A 23 0.04 -19.95 2.65
CA ILE A 23 -1.34 -19.83 2.18
C ILE A 23 -1.47 -20.61 0.86
N SER A 24 -2.40 -21.55 0.81
CA SER A 24 -2.65 -22.34 -0.41
C SER A 24 -3.25 -21.49 -1.52
N GLU A 25 -3.07 -21.93 -2.77
CA GLU A 25 -3.69 -21.26 -3.93
C GLU A 25 -5.22 -21.19 -3.80
N GLU A 26 -5.87 -22.23 -3.29
CA GLU A 26 -7.31 -22.23 -3.04
C GLU A 26 -7.70 -21.14 -2.02
N GLN A 27 -6.94 -20.99 -0.93
CA GLN A 27 -7.19 -19.96 0.07
C GLN A 27 -6.99 -18.55 -0.49
N TRP A 28 -6.00 -18.35 -1.37
CA TRP A 28 -5.76 -17.08 -2.04
C TRP A 28 -6.95 -16.63 -2.89
N ASN A 29 -7.60 -17.58 -3.56
CA ASN A 29 -8.70 -17.33 -4.48
C ASN A 29 -10.10 -17.40 -3.84
N THR A 30 -10.22 -17.91 -2.61
CA THR A 30 -11.51 -18.05 -1.94
C THR A 30 -12.08 -16.69 -1.55
N LYS A 31 -13.29 -16.38 -2.03
CA LYS A 31 -14.05 -15.18 -1.65
C LYS A 31 -14.99 -15.48 -0.47
N PRO A 32 -15.04 -14.63 0.58
CA PRO A 32 -16.00 -14.78 1.67
C PRO A 32 -17.47 -14.65 1.22
N ALA A 33 -17.71 -13.84 0.20
CA ALA A 33 -18.99 -13.65 -0.48
C ALA A 33 -18.73 -13.07 -1.89
N PRO A 34 -19.67 -13.19 -2.85
CA PRO A 34 -19.46 -12.76 -4.24
C PRO A 34 -19.02 -11.30 -4.40
N GLU A 35 -19.46 -10.41 -3.51
CA GLU A 35 -19.15 -8.98 -3.51
C GLU A 35 -17.92 -8.61 -2.65
N LYS A 36 -17.30 -9.58 -1.99
CA LYS A 36 -16.12 -9.39 -1.13
C LYS A 36 -14.86 -9.81 -1.85
N TRP A 37 -13.77 -9.11 -1.56
CA TRP A 37 -12.46 -9.44 -2.09
C TRP A 37 -11.95 -10.76 -1.51
N SER A 38 -11.36 -11.57 -2.38
CA SER A 38 -10.46 -12.66 -2.02
C SER A 38 -9.17 -12.12 -1.39
N LYS A 39 -8.40 -12.99 -0.75
CA LYS A 39 -7.05 -12.62 -0.24
C LYS A 39 -6.17 -12.07 -1.38
N LYS A 40 -6.29 -12.64 -2.59
CA LYS A 40 -5.54 -12.20 -3.77
C LYS A 40 -5.91 -10.78 -4.20
N GLU A 41 -7.20 -10.46 -4.22
CA GLU A 41 -7.68 -9.10 -4.50
C GLU A 41 -7.27 -8.11 -3.39
N ILE A 42 -7.23 -8.53 -2.11
CA ILE A 42 -6.72 -7.69 -1.01
C ILE A 42 -5.23 -7.37 -1.20
N LEU A 43 -4.41 -8.34 -1.61
CA LEU A 43 -3.00 -8.09 -1.93
C LEU A 43 -2.87 -7.14 -3.13
N GLY A 44 -3.72 -7.30 -4.14
CA GLY A 44 -3.83 -6.38 -5.26
C GLY A 44 -4.17 -4.95 -4.83
N HIS A 45 -5.20 -4.77 -3.98
CA HIS A 45 -5.54 -3.48 -3.37
C HIS A 45 -4.36 -2.86 -2.61
N LEU A 46 -3.57 -3.67 -1.91
CA LEU A 46 -2.35 -3.17 -1.26
C LEU A 46 -1.31 -2.67 -2.26
N ALA A 47 -1.22 -3.26 -3.46
CA ALA A 47 -0.38 -2.73 -4.54
C ALA A 47 -0.94 -1.40 -5.10
N ASP A 48 -2.25 -1.31 -5.33
CA ASP A 48 -2.92 -0.06 -5.74
C ASP A 48 -2.70 1.06 -4.73
N SER A 49 -2.81 0.75 -3.43
CA SER A 49 -2.54 1.69 -2.35
C SER A 49 -1.09 2.17 -2.37
N ALA A 50 -0.13 1.28 -2.61
CA ALA A 50 1.29 1.64 -2.72
C ALA A 50 1.54 2.58 -3.91
N ILE A 51 0.94 2.31 -5.08
CA ILE A 51 1.03 3.17 -6.28
C ILE A 51 0.56 4.59 -5.95
N ASN A 52 -0.64 4.72 -5.38
CA ASN A 52 -1.21 6.03 -5.07
C ASN A 52 -0.41 6.77 -3.99
N ASN A 53 0.08 6.07 -2.98
CA ASN A 53 0.82 6.70 -1.88
C ASN A 53 2.25 7.10 -2.26
N ILE A 54 2.94 6.38 -3.14
CA ILE A 54 4.25 6.82 -3.67
C ILE A 54 4.13 8.21 -4.29
N HIS A 55 3.07 8.46 -5.06
CA HIS A 55 2.85 9.80 -5.63
C HIS A 55 2.72 10.86 -4.54
N ARG A 56 1.97 10.60 -3.48
CA ARG A 56 1.84 11.53 -2.34
C ARG A 56 3.20 11.79 -1.69
N PHE A 57 3.96 10.72 -1.39
CA PHE A 57 5.26 10.82 -0.72
C PHE A 57 6.32 11.60 -1.52
N VAL A 58 6.24 11.58 -2.86
CA VAL A 58 7.17 12.32 -3.73
C VAL A 58 6.67 13.74 -4.01
N ARG A 59 5.37 13.92 -4.25
CA ARG A 59 4.80 15.19 -4.71
C ARG A 59 4.56 16.19 -3.58
N ILE A 60 4.27 15.73 -2.35
CA ILE A 60 4.12 16.62 -1.19
C ILE A 60 5.41 17.42 -0.92
N PRO A 61 6.60 16.79 -0.79
CA PRO A 61 7.86 17.53 -0.66
C PRO A 61 8.11 18.54 -1.78
N GLN A 62 7.69 18.22 -3.01
CA GLN A 62 7.80 19.10 -4.19
C GLN A 62 6.87 20.33 -4.12
N GLY A 63 5.90 20.37 -3.18
CA GLY A 63 4.93 21.46 -3.05
C GLY A 63 3.73 21.31 -4.00
N ASP A 64 3.48 20.12 -4.53
CA ASP A 64 2.31 19.83 -5.33
C ASP A 64 1.03 19.84 -4.47
N GLN A 65 -0.09 20.24 -5.06
CA GLN A 65 -1.41 20.33 -4.41
C GLN A 65 -2.51 19.59 -5.20
N THR A 66 -2.12 18.73 -6.14
CA THR A 66 -3.05 17.86 -6.86
C THR A 66 -3.80 16.98 -5.86
N ASN A 67 -5.13 16.93 -5.92
CA ASN A 67 -5.90 16.03 -5.08
C ASN A 67 -5.70 14.58 -5.53
N ILE A 68 -4.95 13.78 -4.75
CA ILE A 68 -4.63 12.38 -5.07
C ILE A 68 -5.52 11.47 -4.21
N TRP A 69 -6.63 11.01 -4.77
CA TRP A 69 -7.54 10.04 -4.17
C TRP A 69 -7.95 8.99 -5.21
N TYR A 70 -8.45 7.85 -4.73
CA TYR A 70 -8.90 6.76 -5.60
C TYR A 70 -10.08 6.00 -5.00
N ASP A 71 -10.94 5.45 -5.87
CA ASP A 71 -11.97 4.48 -5.49
C ASP A 71 -11.36 3.08 -5.48
N GLN A 72 -11.16 2.52 -4.28
CA GLN A 72 -10.55 1.21 -4.10
C GLN A 72 -11.29 0.07 -4.82
N ASN A 73 -12.62 0.11 -4.86
CA ASN A 73 -13.41 -0.93 -5.52
C ASN A 73 -13.26 -0.85 -7.03
N TYR A 74 -13.23 0.37 -7.55
CA TYR A 74 -12.97 0.59 -8.97
C TYR A 74 -11.56 0.14 -9.36
N TRP A 75 -10.54 0.46 -8.56
CA TRP A 75 -9.15 0.07 -8.83
C TRP A 75 -8.95 -1.44 -8.84
N VAL A 76 -9.41 -2.16 -7.81
CA VAL A 76 -9.35 -3.63 -7.77
C VAL A 76 -10.04 -4.25 -8.98
N LYS A 77 -11.21 -3.73 -9.36
CA LYS A 77 -11.95 -4.19 -10.54
C LYS A 77 -11.21 -3.89 -11.85
N ALA A 78 -10.64 -2.70 -11.99
CA ALA A 78 -9.94 -2.28 -13.20
C ALA A 78 -8.61 -3.00 -13.38
N SER A 79 -7.93 -3.34 -12.28
CA SER A 79 -6.69 -4.11 -12.27
C SER A 79 -6.91 -5.60 -12.49
N ASP A 80 -8.13 -6.11 -12.30
CA ASP A 80 -8.52 -7.51 -12.57
C ASP A 80 -7.64 -8.56 -11.85
N TYR A 81 -7.30 -8.27 -10.59
CA TYR A 81 -6.39 -9.14 -9.80
C TYR A 81 -6.89 -10.57 -9.63
N GLU A 82 -8.20 -10.78 -9.68
CA GLU A 82 -8.81 -12.13 -9.64
C GLU A 82 -8.29 -13.05 -10.75
N HIS A 83 -7.94 -12.52 -11.93
CA HIS A 83 -7.49 -13.33 -13.06
C HIS A 83 -5.98 -13.27 -13.29
N GLN A 84 -5.23 -12.58 -12.43
CA GLN A 84 -3.77 -12.50 -12.52
C GLN A 84 -3.08 -13.66 -11.79
N ASP A 85 -1.86 -13.93 -12.24
CA ASP A 85 -0.90 -14.79 -11.56
C ASP A 85 -0.49 -14.20 -10.20
N LEU A 86 -0.56 -15.01 -9.15
CA LEU A 86 -0.34 -14.56 -7.78
C LEU A 86 1.11 -14.07 -7.56
N GLU A 87 2.10 -14.74 -8.14
CA GLU A 87 3.51 -14.38 -7.98
C GLU A 87 3.83 -13.01 -8.60
N SER A 88 3.16 -12.69 -9.70
CA SER A 88 3.21 -11.37 -10.32
C SER A 88 2.66 -10.27 -9.39
N ILE A 89 1.55 -10.52 -8.69
CA ILE A 89 0.97 -9.58 -7.71
C ILE A 89 1.90 -9.43 -6.50
N LYS A 90 2.42 -10.52 -5.93
CA LYS A 90 3.40 -10.50 -4.84
C LYS A 90 4.62 -9.66 -5.21
N SER A 91 5.17 -9.88 -6.41
CA SER A 91 6.35 -9.17 -6.92
C SER A 91 6.09 -7.68 -7.13
N LEU A 92 4.90 -7.33 -7.64
CA LEU A 92 4.48 -5.93 -7.79
C LEU A 92 4.37 -5.24 -6.43
N TRP A 93 3.63 -5.85 -5.49
CA TRP A 93 3.45 -5.32 -4.14
C TRP A 93 4.80 -5.12 -3.43
N GLN A 94 5.68 -6.13 -3.49
CA GLN A 94 7.02 -6.05 -2.90
C GLN A 94 7.82 -4.88 -3.50
N SER A 95 7.87 -4.79 -4.83
CA SER A 95 8.68 -3.79 -5.54
C SER A 95 8.24 -2.37 -5.22
N LEU A 96 6.93 -2.13 -5.17
CA LEU A 96 6.35 -0.84 -4.81
C LEU A 96 6.67 -0.47 -3.36
N ASN A 97 6.50 -1.39 -2.42
CA ASN A 97 6.78 -1.12 -1.01
C ASN A 97 8.28 -0.89 -0.75
N LEU A 98 9.17 -1.63 -1.40
CA LEU A 98 10.61 -1.35 -1.36
C LEU A 98 10.95 0.01 -1.95
N GLN A 99 10.20 0.48 -2.96
CA GLN A 99 10.36 1.83 -3.47
C GLN A 99 9.90 2.88 -2.46
N ILE A 100 8.80 2.66 -1.75
CA ILE A 100 8.36 3.53 -0.63
C ILE A 100 9.46 3.64 0.42
N VAL A 101 10.05 2.52 0.84
CA VAL A 101 11.18 2.50 1.80
C VAL A 101 12.32 3.41 1.33
N ARG A 102 12.69 3.36 0.05
CA ARG A 102 13.76 4.21 -0.51
C ARG A 102 13.39 5.70 -0.48
N VAL A 103 12.14 6.03 -0.83
CA VAL A 103 11.64 7.42 -0.79
C VAL A 103 11.62 7.95 0.64
N TRP A 104 11.09 7.17 1.59
CA TRP A 104 11.01 7.57 3.00
C TRP A 104 12.38 7.80 3.63
N LYS A 105 13.38 6.96 3.32
CA LYS A 105 14.78 7.17 3.74
C LYS A 105 15.42 8.44 3.21
N LYS A 106 14.84 9.07 2.18
CA LYS A 106 15.32 10.33 1.59
C LYS A 106 14.42 11.52 1.88
N THR A 107 13.32 11.33 2.60
CA THR A 107 12.40 12.41 2.98
C THR A 107 13.02 13.27 4.07
N TRP A 108 13.00 14.59 3.90
CA TRP A 108 13.54 15.53 4.87
C TRP A 108 12.53 15.83 5.98
N ASP A 109 13.00 15.96 7.22
CA ASP A 109 12.12 16.22 8.37
C ASP A 109 11.33 17.54 8.21
N ALA A 110 11.89 18.54 7.52
CA ALA A 110 11.22 19.80 7.23
C ALA A 110 9.98 19.66 6.33
N ASP A 111 9.87 18.57 5.57
CA ASP A 111 8.73 18.32 4.66
C ASP A 111 7.56 17.61 5.34
N LEU A 112 7.76 17.07 6.56
CA LEU A 112 6.78 16.22 7.23
C LEU A 112 5.45 16.92 7.54
N GLN A 113 5.50 18.23 7.76
CA GLN A 113 4.32 19.06 8.04
C GLN A 113 3.68 19.63 6.78
N LYS A 114 4.26 19.39 5.59
CA LYS A 114 3.60 19.76 4.32
C LYS A 114 2.37 18.88 4.13
N THR A 115 1.36 19.46 3.49
CA THR A 115 0.05 18.83 3.29
C THR A 115 -0.30 18.74 1.80
N ILE A 116 -1.25 17.86 1.49
CA ILE A 116 -1.89 17.78 0.17
C ILE A 116 -3.37 17.46 0.35
N PRO A 117 -4.26 17.95 -0.52
CA PRO A 117 -5.63 17.51 -0.54
C PRO A 117 -5.70 16.00 -0.85
N VAL A 118 -6.45 15.27 -0.03
CA VAL A 118 -6.82 13.87 -0.28
C VAL A 118 -8.31 13.75 -0.07
N LYS A 119 -9.06 13.66 -1.17
CA LYS A 119 -10.52 13.69 -1.18
C LYS A 119 -11.04 14.96 -0.48
N ASP A 120 -11.61 14.83 0.71
CA ASP A 120 -12.22 15.91 1.51
C ASP A 120 -11.33 16.36 2.69
N GLU A 121 -10.13 15.79 2.80
CA GLU A 121 -9.18 16.02 3.89
C GLU A 121 -7.88 16.65 3.38
N THR A 122 -7.05 17.14 4.30
CA THR A 122 -5.74 17.74 3.99
C THR A 122 -4.69 17.27 4.99
N PRO A 123 -4.35 15.97 4.96
CA PRO A 123 -3.40 15.38 5.90
C PRO A 123 -1.97 15.88 5.66
N THR A 124 -1.13 15.76 6.70
CA THR A 124 0.31 15.98 6.58
C THR A 124 1.00 14.78 5.95
N LEU A 125 2.19 14.98 5.39
CA LEU A 125 3.04 13.90 4.90
C LEU A 125 3.31 12.87 6.00
N GLN A 126 3.61 13.34 7.22
CA GLN A 126 3.81 12.47 8.37
C GLN A 126 2.61 11.55 8.62
N PHE A 127 1.41 12.12 8.70
CA PHE A 127 0.19 11.34 8.91
C PHE A 127 0.01 10.28 7.83
N LEU A 128 0.20 10.64 6.56
CA LEU A 128 0.08 9.69 5.44
C LEU A 128 1.09 8.54 5.52
N MET A 129 2.29 8.78 6.04
CA MET A 129 3.29 7.72 6.22
C MET A 129 2.91 6.76 7.35
N GLU A 130 2.40 7.30 8.46
CA GLU A 130 1.94 6.51 9.62
C GLU A 130 0.67 5.71 9.26
N ASP A 131 -0.32 6.37 8.67
CA ASP A 131 -1.58 5.76 8.21
C ASP A 131 -1.33 4.66 7.16
N TYR A 132 -0.33 4.82 6.28
CA TYR A 132 0.03 3.79 5.32
C TYR A 132 0.43 2.47 6.01
N ILE A 133 1.17 2.53 7.12
CA ILE A 133 1.55 1.35 7.89
C ILE A 133 0.32 0.72 8.56
N ASP A 134 -0.55 1.53 9.14
CA ASP A 134 -1.76 1.04 9.81
C ASP A 134 -2.73 0.39 8.82
N HIS A 135 -2.95 1.03 7.66
CA HIS A 135 -3.74 0.52 6.56
C HIS A 135 -3.16 -0.80 6.01
N LEU A 136 -1.84 -0.84 5.80
CA LEU A 136 -1.16 -2.06 5.35
C LEU A 136 -1.38 -3.22 6.32
N ASN A 137 -1.14 -2.99 7.62
CA ASN A 137 -1.33 -4.01 8.65
C ASN A 137 -2.80 -4.43 8.80
N HIS A 138 -3.74 -3.50 8.64
CA HIS A 138 -5.17 -3.80 8.66
C HIS A 138 -5.55 -4.84 7.60
N HIS A 139 -5.08 -4.67 6.37
CA HIS A 139 -5.38 -5.60 5.28
C HIS A 139 -4.54 -6.86 5.31
N LEU A 140 -3.29 -6.82 5.76
CA LEU A 140 -2.51 -8.04 5.98
C LEU A 140 -3.19 -8.98 6.99
N ARG A 141 -3.82 -8.46 8.04
CA ARG A 141 -4.64 -9.26 8.97
C ARG A 141 -5.89 -9.89 8.34
N GLN A 142 -6.31 -9.45 7.16
CA GLN A 142 -7.40 -10.08 6.41
C GLN A 142 -6.88 -11.18 5.47
N ILE A 143 -5.59 -11.12 5.11
CA ILE A 143 -4.91 -12.13 4.30
C ILE A 143 -4.49 -13.34 5.15
N PHE A 144 -4.06 -13.14 6.39
CA PHE A 144 -3.69 -14.23 7.29
C PHE A 144 -4.92 -14.76 8.03
#